data_AF-A0A6P4ARF5-F1
#
_entry.id   AF-A0A6P4ARF5-F1
#
_cell.length_a   1.000
_cell.length_b   1.000
_cell.length_c   1.000
_cell.angle_alpha   90.00
_cell.angle_beta   90.00
_cell.angle_gamma   90.00
#
_symmetry.space_group_name_H-M   'P 1'
#
loop_
_entity.id
_entity.type
_entity.pdbx_description
1 polymer ?
#
loop_
_entity_poly.entity_id
_entity_poly.type
_entity_poly.pdbx_seq_one_letter_code
_entity_poly.pdbx_strand_id
1 'polypeptide(L)'
;MGRTGGKVLVVHCLMRAVLFTSLLCGGSPITFCNIDTNQLNDCLPAVRGMSPPPPTQNCCDVIHQAYLPCLCSYLPVLPMFGIDPVSAVALPNKCGLETPRECHVP
;
A
#
# COMPACT_ATOMS: atom_id res chain seq x y z
N MET A 1 9.72 10.85 -55.71
CA MET A 1 10.09 10.25 -54.41
C MET A 1 10.21 11.36 -53.36
N GLY A 2 9.59 11.24 -52.19
CA GLY A 2 9.74 12.26 -51.12
C GLY A 2 8.66 12.25 -50.04
N ARG A 3 7.54 11.55 -50.27
CA ARG A 3 6.41 11.46 -49.32
C ARG A 3 6.59 10.42 -48.21
N THR A 4 7.61 9.56 -48.30
CA THR A 4 7.82 8.43 -47.37
C THR A 4 8.77 8.81 -46.22
N GLY A 5 9.84 9.55 -46.50
CA GLY A 5 10.84 9.94 -45.49
C GLY A 5 10.29 10.89 -44.41
N GLY A 6 9.45 11.86 -44.80
CA GLY A 6 8.84 12.80 -43.84
C GLY A 6 7.85 12.11 -42.90
N LYS A 7 7.09 11.12 -43.37
CA LYS A 7 6.15 10.37 -42.53
C LYS A 7 6.88 9.46 -41.54
N VAL A 8 7.95 8.81 -41.99
CA VAL A 8 8.80 7.97 -41.13
C VAL A 8 9.52 8.83 -40.09
N LEU A 9 10.02 10.01 -40.46
CA LEU A 9 10.66 10.96 -39.54
C LEU A 9 9.68 11.48 -38.48
N VAL A 10 8.47 11.87 -38.89
CA VAL A 10 7.42 12.33 -37.97
C VAL A 10 7.02 11.22 -37.00
N VAL A 11 6.81 9.99 -37.50
CA VAL A 11 6.49 8.83 -36.63
C VAL A 11 7.64 8.55 -35.66
N HIS A 12 8.90 8.63 -36.08
CA HIS A 12 10.06 8.43 -35.22
C HIS A 12 10.17 9.51 -34.13
N CYS A 13 9.92 10.78 -34.49
CA CYS A 13 9.89 11.88 -33.53
C CYS A 13 8.75 11.73 -32.50
N LEU A 14 7.55 11.34 -32.95
CA LEU A 14 6.40 11.12 -32.07
C LEU A 14 6.64 9.96 -31.09
N MET A 15 7.20 8.85 -31.57
CA MET A 15 7.51 7.69 -30.72
C MET A 15 8.55 8.02 -29.64
N ARG A 16 9.58 8.80 -30.00
CA ARG A 16 10.57 9.27 -29.02
C ARG A 16 9.95 10.23 -28.00
N ALA A 17 9.15 11.19 -28.43
CA ALA A 17 8.47 12.13 -27.53
C ALA A 17 7.59 11.40 -26.49
N VAL A 18 6.83 10.37 -26.91
CA VAL A 18 6.01 9.54 -26.01
C VAL A 18 6.88 8.77 -25.01
N LEU A 19 7.99 8.19 -25.47
CA LEU A 19 8.91 7.44 -24.59
C LEU A 19 9.61 8.34 -23.56
N PHE A 20 9.90 9.60 -23.88
CA PHE A 20 10.48 10.54 -22.91
C PHE A 20 9.47 11.04 -21.88
N THR A 21 8.17 11.09 -22.21
CA THR A 21 7.14 11.53 -21.25
C THR A 21 6.83 10.52 -20.16
N SER A 22 7.02 9.22 -20.37
CA SER A 22 6.75 8.19 -19.35
C SER A 22 7.78 8.17 -18.21
N LEU A 23 9.01 8.64 -18.45
CA LEU A 23 10.07 8.72 -17.44
C LEU A 23 9.89 9.88 -16.43
N LEU A 24 8.99 10.83 -16.71
CA LEU A 24 8.76 12.01 -15.86
C LEU A 24 7.66 11.81 -14.82
N CYS A 25 6.89 10.72 -14.90
CA CYS A 25 5.92 10.36 -13.88
C CYS A 25 6.59 9.43 -12.86
N GLY A 26 7.43 9.99 -11.99
CA GLY A 26 7.84 9.29 -10.77
C GLY A 26 6.56 8.88 -10.03
N GLY A 27 6.33 7.57 -9.89
CA GLY A 27 5.13 7.07 -9.23
C GLY A 27 5.08 7.59 -7.80
N SER A 28 4.11 8.45 -7.50
CA SER A 28 3.85 8.87 -6.12
C SER A 28 3.51 7.61 -5.31
N PRO A 29 4.11 7.40 -4.13
CA PRO A 29 3.68 6.33 -3.25
C PRO A 29 2.18 6.46 -3.00
N ILE A 30 1.41 5.41 -3.31
CA ILE A 30 -0.02 5.40 -2.98
C ILE A 30 -0.08 5.24 -1.46
N THR A 31 -0.43 6.31 -0.77
CA THR A 31 -0.63 6.29 0.68
C THR A 31 -1.98 5.70 1.00
N PHE A 32 -2.01 4.60 1.74
CA PHE A 32 -3.21 3.95 2.26
C PHE A 32 -3.29 4.22 3.76
N CYS A 33 -4.35 4.87 4.25
CA CYS A 33 -4.50 5.21 5.67
C CYS A 33 -3.24 5.87 6.30
N ASN A 34 -2.62 6.82 5.61
CA ASN A 34 -1.39 7.51 6.01
C ASN A 34 -0.11 6.65 6.08
N ILE A 35 -0.10 5.47 5.45
CA ILE A 35 1.10 4.63 5.29
C ILE A 35 1.34 4.30 3.82
N ASP A 36 2.60 4.17 3.43
CA ASP A 36 2.93 3.65 2.11
C ASP A 36 2.52 2.17 2.01
N THR A 37 1.87 1.79 0.92
CA THR A 37 1.35 0.43 0.78
C THR A 37 2.43 -0.64 0.83
N ASN A 38 3.68 -0.34 0.44
CA ASN A 38 4.78 -1.29 0.50
C ASN A 38 5.20 -1.59 1.94
N GLN A 39 5.00 -0.64 2.87
CA GLN A 39 5.34 -0.78 4.28
C GLN A 39 4.38 -1.72 5.05
N LEU A 40 3.19 -2.03 4.50
CA LEU A 40 2.30 -3.02 5.14
C LEU A 40 2.90 -4.43 5.18
N ASN A 41 3.84 -4.75 4.27
CA ASN A 41 4.47 -6.06 4.22
C ASN A 41 5.20 -6.40 5.53
N ASP A 42 5.74 -5.39 6.22
CA ASP A 42 6.40 -5.57 7.51
C ASP A 42 5.42 -6.04 8.61
N CYS A 43 4.13 -5.75 8.44
CA CYS A 43 3.08 -6.09 9.40
C CYS A 43 2.31 -7.36 9.08
N LEU A 44 2.33 -7.84 7.83
CA LEU A 44 1.61 -9.05 7.42
C LEU A 44 1.91 -10.28 8.30
N PRO A 45 3.16 -10.54 8.74
CA PRO A 45 3.45 -11.68 9.61
C PRO A 45 2.73 -11.62 10.95
N ALA A 46 2.48 -10.42 11.48
CA ALA A 46 1.87 -10.22 12.80
C ALA A 46 0.33 -10.31 12.79
N VAL A 47 -0.29 -10.36 11.61
CA VAL A 47 -1.76 -10.37 11.44
C VAL A 47 -2.27 -11.52 10.57
N ARG A 48 -1.39 -12.38 10.06
CA ARG A 48 -1.72 -13.56 9.27
C ARG A 48 -1.29 -14.85 9.96
N GLY A 49 -2.03 -15.93 9.69
CA GLY A 49 -1.75 -17.27 10.20
C GLY A 49 -2.44 -17.58 11.52
N MET A 50 -2.36 -18.85 11.94
CA MET A 50 -3.07 -19.38 13.12
C MET A 50 -2.48 -18.87 14.45
N SER A 51 -1.18 -18.58 14.46
CA SER A 51 -0.45 -18.11 15.64
C SER A 51 0.60 -17.09 15.18
N PRO A 52 0.18 -15.84 14.91
CA PRO A 52 1.09 -14.83 14.41
C PRO A 52 2.17 -14.53 15.46
N PRO A 53 3.46 -14.40 15.05
CA PRO A 53 4.51 -13.91 15.94
C PRO A 53 4.23 -12.48 16.43
N PRO A 54 4.92 -12.01 17.49
CA PRO A 54 4.86 -10.61 17.88
C PRO A 54 5.32 -9.68 16.72
N PRO A 55 4.78 -8.44 16.65
CA PRO A 55 5.19 -7.50 15.62
C PRO A 55 6.66 -7.11 15.76
N THR A 56 7.30 -6.86 14.62
CA THR A 56 8.63 -6.27 14.57
C THR A 56 8.58 -4.78 14.90
N GLN A 57 9.73 -4.20 15.25
CA GLN A 57 9.83 -2.76 15.47
C GLN A 57 9.41 -1.97 14.22
N ASN A 58 9.88 -2.37 13.03
CA ASN A 58 9.48 -1.77 11.76
C ASN A 58 7.96 -1.79 11.56
N CYS A 59 7.29 -2.90 11.84
CA CYS A 59 5.83 -2.93 11.76
C CYS A 59 5.21 -1.91 12.72
N CYS A 60 5.68 -1.87 13.97
CA CYS A 60 5.15 -0.91 14.92
C CYS A 60 5.37 0.54 14.49
N ASP A 61 6.52 0.88 13.92
CA ASP A 61 6.78 2.23 13.39
C ASP A 61 5.79 2.61 12.27
N VAL A 62 5.41 1.65 11.42
CA VAL A 62 4.36 1.82 10.41
C VAL A 62 3.00 2.05 11.07
N ILE A 63 2.64 1.25 12.07
CA ILE A 63 1.36 1.39 12.79
C ILE A 63 1.28 2.72 13.57
N HIS A 64 2.40 3.23 14.10
CA HIS A 64 2.49 4.55 14.74
C HIS A 64 2.25 5.71 13.76
N GLN A 65 2.57 5.52 12.48
CA GLN A 65 2.29 6.51 11.43
C GLN A 65 0.87 6.37 10.86
N ALA A 66 0.26 5.20 10.99
CA ALA A 66 -1.02 4.89 10.38
C ALA A 66 -2.18 5.65 11.02
N TYR A 67 -3.13 6.06 10.18
CA TYR A 67 -4.43 6.50 10.64
C TYR A 67 -5.30 5.28 10.96
N LEU A 68 -5.22 4.82 12.21
CA LEU A 68 -5.90 3.61 12.69
C LEU A 68 -7.43 3.57 12.41
N PRO A 69 -8.21 4.65 12.54
CA PRO A 69 -9.64 4.62 12.19
C PRO A 69 -9.89 4.29 10.71
N CYS A 70 -9.02 4.72 9.80
CA CYS A 70 -9.09 4.33 8.40
C CYS A 70 -8.82 2.84 8.23
N LEU A 71 -7.77 2.29 8.86
CA LEU A 71 -7.48 0.86 8.81
C LEU A 71 -8.66 0.01 9.30
N CYS A 72 -9.32 0.46 10.38
CA CYS A 72 -10.46 -0.26 10.94
C CYS A 72 -11.70 -0.26 10.04
N SER A 73 -11.85 0.74 9.16
CA SER A 73 -12.90 0.71 8.14
C SER A 73 -12.76 -0.45 7.15
N TYR A 74 -11.57 -1.07 7.06
CA TYR A 74 -11.29 -2.23 6.20
C TYR A 74 -11.37 -3.58 6.90
N LEU A 75 -11.60 -3.63 8.23
CA LEU A 75 -11.84 -4.88 8.98
C LEU A 75 -12.75 -5.89 8.27
N PRO A 76 -13.93 -5.52 7.72
CA PRO A 76 -14.82 -6.49 7.09
C PRO A 76 -14.26 -7.13 5.82
N VAL A 77 -13.27 -6.51 5.16
CA VAL A 77 -12.65 -7.04 3.94
C VAL A 77 -11.31 -7.75 4.19
N LEU A 78 -10.71 -7.60 5.38
CA LEU A 78 -9.45 -8.26 5.75
C LEU A 78 -9.45 -9.78 5.54
N PRO A 79 -10.53 -10.53 5.83
CA PRO A 79 -10.56 -11.98 5.60
C PRO A 79 -10.36 -12.36 4.13
N MET A 80 -10.79 -11.53 3.18
CA MET A 80 -10.59 -11.76 1.75
C MET A 80 -9.11 -11.71 1.35
N PHE A 81 -8.30 -11.01 2.15
CA PHE A 81 -6.85 -10.96 2.02
C PHE A 81 -6.16 -11.96 2.96
N GLY A 82 -6.89 -12.89 3.59
CA GLY A 82 -6.32 -13.86 4.52
C GLY A 82 -5.72 -13.23 5.78
N ILE A 83 -6.18 -12.04 6.17
CA ILE A 83 -5.80 -11.36 7.40
C ILE A 83 -6.92 -11.61 8.42
N ASP A 84 -6.52 -12.00 9.63
CA ASP A 84 -7.46 -12.23 10.73
C ASP A 84 -7.86 -10.89 11.37
N PRO A 85 -9.16 -10.54 11.41
CA PRO A 85 -9.61 -9.24 11.92
C PRO A 85 -9.33 -9.07 13.42
N VAL A 86 -9.36 -10.16 14.20
CA VAL A 86 -9.04 -10.14 15.64
C VAL A 86 -7.57 -9.78 15.85
N SER A 87 -6.68 -10.39 15.08
CA SER A 87 -5.24 -10.10 15.09
C SER A 87 -4.95 -8.67 14.65
N ALA A 88 -5.67 -8.18 13.63
CA ALA A 88 -5.54 -6.82 13.12
C ALA A 88 -5.95 -5.75 14.16
N VAL A 89 -7.06 -5.93 14.89
CA VAL A 89 -7.47 -4.98 15.95
C VAL A 89 -6.61 -5.04 17.21
N ALA A 90 -5.92 -6.16 17.44
CA ALA A 90 -4.99 -6.32 18.56
C ALA A 90 -3.60 -5.72 18.26
N LEU A 91 -3.25 -5.52 16.98
CA LEU A 91 -1.94 -5.03 16.55
C LEU A 91 -1.56 -3.66 17.15
N PRO A 92 -2.45 -2.64 17.20
CA PRO A 92 -2.12 -1.35 17.81
C PRO A 92 -1.69 -1.51 19.26
N ASN A 93 -2.42 -2.32 20.04
CA ASN A 93 -2.09 -2.57 21.44
C ASN A 93 -0.74 -3.28 21.61
N LYS A 94 -0.42 -4.26 20.76
CA LYS A 94 0.90 -4.92 20.74
C LYS A 94 2.05 -3.96 20.43
N CYS A 95 1.76 -2.86 19.73
CA CYS A 95 2.72 -1.79 19.43
C CYS A 95 2.68 -0.62 20.42
N GLY A 96 1.94 -0.74 21.53
CA GLY A 96 1.86 0.27 22.59
C GLY A 96 0.87 1.41 22.31
N LEU A 97 -0.06 1.24 21.36
CA LEU A 97 -1.11 2.19 21.04
C LEU A 97 -2.46 1.73 21.58
N GLU A 98 -3.38 2.68 21.76
CA GLU A 98 -4.77 2.34 22.03
C GLU A 98 -5.48 1.93 20.73
N THR A 99 -6.24 0.85 20.76
CA THR A 99 -7.09 0.47 19.63
C THR A 99 -8.29 1.42 19.56
N PRO A 100 -8.56 2.06 18.40
CA PRO A 100 -9.71 2.95 18.26
C PRO A 100 -11.03 2.25 18.52
N ARG A 101 -12.01 2.98 19.07
CA ARG A 101 -13.36 2.47 19.35
C ARG A 101 -14.11 2.03 18.09
N GLU A 102 -13.78 2.66 16.95
CA GLU A 102 -14.32 2.36 15.63
C GLU A 102 -13.91 0.95 15.13
N CYS A 103 -12.91 0.33 15.76
CA CYS A 103 -12.42 -1.00 15.43
C CYS A 103 -13.27 -2.07 16.13
N HIS A 104 -14.52 -2.22 15.70
CA HIS A 104 -15.40 -3.26 16.20
C HIS A 104 -15.26 -4.52 15.34
N VAL A 105 -14.89 -5.64 15.96
CA VAL A 105 -14.97 -6.96 15.33
C VAL A 105 -16.39 -7.50 15.60
N PRO A 106 -17.18 -7.83 14.57
CA PRO A 106 -18.51 -8.43 14.75
C PRO A 106 -18.46 -9.84 15.31
#